data_AF-A0A537WC41-F1
#
_entry.id   AF-A0A537WC41-F1
#
_cell.length_a   1.000
_cell.length_b   1.000
_cell.length_c   1.000
_cell.angle_alpha   90.00
_cell.angle_beta   90.00
_cell.angle_gamma   90.00
#
_symmetry.space_group_name_H-M   'P 1'
#
loop_
_entity.id
_entity.type
_entity.pdbx_description
1 polymer ?
#
loop_
_entity_poly.entity_id
_entity_poly.type
_entity_poly.pdbx_seq_one_letter_code
_entity_poly.pdbx_strand_id
1 'polypeptide(L)'
;MDALMLDGNAVAGLLQEVFTVEMTTAIGTCGGCGATDAVGAVHVYRGAGFVLRCPHCDTALMKVVAAEGRVWMDCSGLRTLEVSV
;
A
#
# COMPACT_ATOMS: atom_id res chain seq x y z
N MET A 1 21.06 -4.00 4.49
CA MET A 1 20.30 -2.93 5.20
C MET A 1 19.77 -2.03 4.10
N ASP A 2 18.62 -2.40 3.54
CA ASP A 2 18.08 -1.81 2.31
C ASP A 2 17.60 -0.39 2.56
N ALA A 3 18.38 0.59 2.09
CA ALA A 3 18.16 2.03 2.27
C ALA A 3 16.88 2.58 1.60
N LEU A 4 16.01 1.70 1.07
CA LEU A 4 14.80 2.02 0.32
C LEU A 4 13.51 1.46 0.95
N MET A 5 13.64 0.64 2.02
CA MET A 5 12.50 0.11 2.74
C MET A 5 12.04 1.13 3.78
N LEU A 6 10.80 1.59 3.62
CA LEU A 6 10.13 2.52 4.51
C LEU A 6 8.92 1.83 5.14
N ASP A 7 8.51 2.37 6.28
CA ASP A 7 7.27 1.98 6.94
C ASP A 7 6.05 2.57 6.19
N GLY A 8 4.89 1.90 6.27
CA GLY A 8 3.64 2.33 5.63
C GLY A 8 3.19 3.74 6.01
N ASN A 9 3.55 4.20 7.21
CA ASN A 9 3.28 5.58 7.65
C ASN A 9 3.94 6.64 6.74
N ALA A 10 5.02 6.30 6.04
CA ALA A 10 5.74 7.24 5.18
C ALA A 10 4.96 7.64 3.91
N VAL A 11 3.94 6.86 3.52
CA VAL A 11 3.07 7.14 2.36
C VAL A 11 1.70 7.69 2.74
N ALA A 12 1.42 7.86 4.03
CA ALA A 12 0.11 8.27 4.52
C ALA A 12 -0.38 9.59 3.89
N GLY A 13 0.51 10.59 3.72
CA GLY A 13 0.14 11.87 3.09
C GLY A 13 -0.25 11.75 1.61
N LEU A 14 0.46 10.91 0.84
CA LEU A 14 0.10 10.66 -0.57
C LEU A 14 -1.17 9.82 -0.67
N LEU A 15 -1.34 8.84 0.22
CA LEU A 15 -2.56 8.05 0.31
C LEU A 15 -3.74 8.91 0.73
N GLN A 16 -3.57 9.95 1.54
CA GLN A 16 -4.60 10.93 1.87
C GLN A 16 -5.02 11.83 0.69
N GLU A 17 -4.12 12.08 -0.27
CA GLU A 17 -4.46 12.80 -1.51
C GLU A 17 -5.31 11.93 -2.47
N VAL A 18 -5.21 10.60 -2.37
CA VAL A 18 -5.95 9.66 -3.23
C VAL A 18 -7.22 9.15 -2.55
N PHE A 19 -7.12 8.84 -1.27
CA PHE A 19 -8.19 8.40 -0.41
C PHE A 19 -8.41 9.46 0.65
N THR A 20 -9.61 10.03 0.73
CA THR A 20 -9.97 11.00 1.79
C THR A 20 -10.06 10.37 3.19
N VAL A 21 -9.51 9.18 3.36
CA VAL A 21 -9.70 8.29 4.50
C VAL A 21 -8.33 7.78 4.94
N GLU A 22 -8.17 7.58 6.25
CA GLU A 22 -6.94 7.11 6.88
C GLU A 22 -6.62 5.68 6.37
N MET A 23 -5.64 5.53 5.48
CA MET A 23 -5.29 4.25 4.85
C MET A 23 -4.40 3.37 5.71
N THR A 24 -3.82 3.90 6.77
CA THR A 24 -2.88 3.17 7.62
C THR A 24 -3.59 2.13 8.50
N THR A 25 -4.89 2.35 8.77
CA THR A 25 -5.81 1.41 9.43
C THR A 25 -6.61 0.53 8.47
N ALA A 26 -6.53 0.76 7.14
CA ALA A 26 -7.25 -0.05 6.17
C ALA A 26 -6.84 -1.52 6.25
N ILE A 27 -7.79 -2.45 6.13
CA ILE A 27 -7.50 -3.90 6.21
C ILE A 27 -7.47 -4.49 4.80
N GLY A 28 -6.33 -5.06 4.41
CA GLY A 28 -6.11 -5.67 3.10
C GLY A 28 -6.01 -7.19 3.17
N THR A 29 -6.67 -7.91 2.27
CA THR A 29 -6.46 -9.36 2.08
C THR A 29 -5.57 -9.61 0.87
N CYS A 30 -4.46 -10.32 1.07
CA CYS A 30 -3.52 -10.68 0.01
C CYS A 30 -4.14 -11.64 -1.01
N GLY A 31 -4.05 -11.31 -2.30
CA GLY A 31 -4.47 -12.19 -3.39
C GLY A 31 -3.56 -13.41 -3.58
N GLY A 32 -2.31 -13.36 -3.12
CA GLY A 32 -1.32 -14.44 -3.24
C GLY A 32 -1.43 -15.50 -2.14
N CYS A 33 -1.32 -15.08 -0.87
CA CYS A 33 -1.32 -16.00 0.28
C CYS A 33 -2.62 -16.01 1.11
N GLY A 34 -3.53 -15.07 0.86
CA GLY A 34 -4.79 -14.96 1.62
C GLY A 34 -4.67 -14.33 3.01
N ALA A 35 -3.47 -13.91 3.45
CA ALA A 35 -3.31 -13.21 4.72
C ALA A 35 -4.07 -11.87 4.73
N THR A 36 -4.71 -11.55 5.85
CA THR A 36 -5.48 -10.31 6.07
C THR A 36 -4.80 -9.52 7.19
N ASP A 37 -4.36 -8.30 6.87
CA ASP A 37 -3.65 -7.44 7.83
C ASP A 37 -3.86 -5.96 7.51
N ALA A 38 -3.50 -5.08 8.44
CA ALA A 38 -3.54 -3.64 8.25
C ALA A 38 -2.54 -3.19 7.18
N VAL A 39 -2.95 -2.24 6.34
CA VAL A 39 -2.12 -1.61 5.31
C VAL A 39 -0.98 -0.78 5.93
N GLY A 40 -1.10 -0.37 7.20
CA GLY A 40 0.02 0.19 7.97
C GLY A 40 1.12 -0.83 8.31
N ALA A 41 0.84 -2.14 8.24
CA ALA A 41 1.78 -3.22 8.59
C ALA A 41 2.53 -3.81 7.39
N VAL A 42 2.27 -3.34 6.16
CA VAL A 42 2.95 -3.83 4.94
C VAL A 42 4.28 -3.12 4.70
N HIS A 43 5.26 -3.88 4.22
CA HIS A 43 6.56 -3.33 3.81
C HIS A 43 6.37 -2.40 2.60
N VAL A 44 6.80 -1.14 2.74
CA VAL A 44 6.73 -0.15 1.66
C VAL A 44 8.10 0.07 1.07
N TYR A 45 8.21 -0.14 -0.24
CA TYR A 45 9.43 0.10 -0.98
C TYR A 45 9.26 1.37 -1.82
N ARG A 46 10.24 2.28 -1.72
CA ARG A 46 10.26 3.53 -2.48
C ARG A 46 11.16 3.43 -3.71
N GLY A 47 10.66 3.87 -4.85
CA GLY A 47 11.38 3.99 -6.13
C GLY A 47 10.82 5.14 -6.96
N ALA A 48 10.47 4.90 -8.24
CA ALA A 48 9.70 5.84 -9.06
C ALA A 48 8.24 6.04 -8.59
N GLY A 49 7.84 5.32 -7.55
CA GLY A 49 6.56 5.39 -6.85
C GLY A 49 6.67 4.57 -5.56
N PHE A 50 5.53 4.13 -5.04
CA PHE A 50 5.43 3.30 -3.84
C PHE A 50 4.89 1.93 -4.18
N VAL A 51 5.51 0.89 -3.62
CA VAL A 51 5.06 -0.49 -3.76
C VAL A 51 4.88 -1.08 -2.37
N LEU A 52 3.65 -1.49 -2.08
CA LEU A 52 3.27 -2.17 -0.84
C LEU A 52 3.33 -3.68 -1.09
N ARG A 53 4.10 -4.41 -0.29
CA ARG A 53 4.23 -5.87 -0.40
C ARG A 53 3.72 -6.58 0.84
N CYS A 54 3.11 -7.75 0.62
CA CYS A 54 2.67 -8.62 1.69
C CYS A 54 3.88 -9.09 2.54
N PRO A 55 3.87 -8.89 3.86
CA PRO A 55 4.99 -9.31 4.72
C PRO A 55 5.15 -10.84 4.78
N HIS A 56 4.11 -11.60 4.40
CA HIS A 56 4.13 -13.07 4.45
C HIS A 56 4.65 -13.73 3.16
N CYS A 57 4.49 -13.08 2.00
CA CYS A 57 4.77 -13.73 0.71
C CYS A 57 5.36 -12.80 -0.36
N ASP A 58 5.71 -11.56 -0.01
CA ASP A 58 6.28 -10.53 -0.89
C ASP A 58 5.45 -10.15 -2.13
N THR A 59 4.23 -10.68 -2.26
CA THR A 59 3.31 -10.29 -3.34
C THR A 59 3.06 -8.78 -3.28
N ALA A 60 3.24 -8.10 -4.42
CA ALA A 60 2.91 -6.68 -4.53
C ALA A 60 1.40 -6.50 -4.44
N LEU A 61 0.94 -5.95 -3.33
CA LEU A 61 -0.47 -5.75 -3.00
C LEU A 61 -1.02 -4.50 -3.68
N MET A 62 -0.26 -3.40 -3.58
CA MET A 62 -0.64 -2.11 -4.12
C MET A 62 0.59 -1.38 -4.69
N LYS A 63 0.41 -0.68 -5.81
CA LYS A 63 1.41 0.23 -6.38
C LYS A 63 0.77 1.60 -6.55
N VAL A 64 1.46 2.64 -6.12
CA VAL A 64 0.99 4.03 -6.22
C VAL A 64 2.07 4.87 -6.89
N VAL A 65 1.70 5.60 -7.93
CA VAL A 65 2.57 6.56 -8.61
C VAL A 65 1.81 7.87 -8.73
N ALA A 66 2.43 8.98 -8.34
CA ALA A 66 1.88 10.31 -8.52
C ALA A 66 2.79 11.13 -9.43
N ALA A 67 2.21 11.71 -10.48
CA ALA A 67 2.92 12.60 -11.40
C ALA A 67 1.93 13.57 -12.06
N GLU A 68 2.36 14.82 -12.25
CA GLU A 68 1.59 15.86 -12.98
C GLU A 68 0.14 16.05 -12.48
N GLY A 69 -0.08 15.99 -11.16
CA GLY A 69 -1.42 16.14 -10.56
C GLY A 69 -2.36 14.96 -10.79
N ARG A 70 -1.83 13.83 -11.26
CA ARG A 70 -2.55 12.56 -11.42
C ARG A 70 -1.96 11.51 -10.50
N VAL A 71 -2.81 10.62 -10.03
CA VAL A 71 -2.40 9.44 -9.27
C VAL A 71 -2.85 8.17 -9.98
N TRP A 72 -1.91 7.27 -10.21
CA TRP A 72 -2.16 5.92 -10.68
C TRP A 72 -2.03 4.96 -9.52
N MET A 73 -3.03 4.09 -9.40
CA MET A 73 -3.09 3.08 -8.36
C MET A 73 -3.41 1.73 -9.00
N ASP A 74 -2.58 0.74 -8.69
CA ASP A 74 -2.88 -0.66 -8.98
C ASP A 74 -3.08 -1.41 -7.67
N CYS A 75 -4.22 -2.10 -7.57
CA CYS A 75 -4.61 -2.92 -6.42
C CYS A 75 -4.82 -4.40 -6.81
N SER A 76 -4.35 -4.83 -7.98
CA SER A 76 -4.60 -6.20 -8.48
C SER A 76 -4.07 -7.30 -7.57
N GLY A 77 -3.12 -6.99 -6.68
CA GLY A 77 -2.57 -7.93 -5.70
C GLY A 77 -3.40 -8.06 -4.42
N LEU A 78 -4.40 -7.20 -4.23
CA LEU A 78 -5.37 -7.29 -3.15
C LEU A 78 -6.60 -8.07 -3.62
N ARG A 79 -7.07 -8.98 -2.78
CA ARG A 79 -8.38 -9.63 -2.94
C ARG A 79 -9.49 -8.73 -2.43
N THR A 80 -9.29 -8.13 -1.26
CA THR A 80 -10.21 -7.17 -0.65
C THR A 80 -9.43 -6.05 -0.01
N LEU A 81 -10.05 -4.87 0.05
CA LEU A 81 -9.59 -3.72 0.81
C LEU A 81 -10.79 -3.16 1.57
N GLU A 82 -10.72 -3.18 2.89
CA GLU A 82 -11.71 -2.59 3.78
C GLU A 82 -11.22 -1.23 4.24
N VAL A 83 -12.11 -0.23 4.21
CA VAL A 83 -11.84 1.15 4.60
C VAL A 83 -12.97 1.60 5.52
N SER A 84 -12.64 2.17 6.68
CA SER A 84 -13.62 2.75 7.60
C SER A 84 -14.00 4.16 7.14
N VAL A 85 -15.27 4.38 6.78
CA VAL A 85 -15.82 5.68 6.34
C VAL A 85 -16.41 6.50 7.48
#